data_AF-A0A2S4YV36-F1
#
_entry.id   AF-A0A2S4YV36-F1
#
_cell.length_a   1.000
_cell.length_b   1.000
_cell.length_c   1.000
_cell.angle_alpha   90.00
_cell.angle_beta   90.00
_cell.angle_gamma   90.00
#
_symmetry.space_group_name_H-M   'P 1'
#
loop_
_entity.id
_entity.type
_entity.pdbx_description
1 polymer ?
#
loop_
_entity_poly.entity_id
_entity_poly.type
_entity_poly.pdbx_seq_one_letter_code
_entity_poly.pdbx_strand_id
1 'polypeptide(L)'
;DKADVEDLDFFAFPEINSAYGQDTVEAPTDGFMLSKSPKNHAGAVKLLEFLGTPEAESFYLASDPSVVAASSNAPTSSYTALQKKAYDMISGAKNLTQFMDRDSRPDFTSTVMQPSLQNFVRNPKGVDSLLSSIERQKKTIFASS
;
A
#
# COMPACT_ATOMS: atom_id res chain seq x y z
N ASP A 1 14.48 -20.42 -8.38
CA ASP A 1 14.25 -21.24 -9.58
C ASP A 1 12.75 -21.19 -9.93
N LYS A 2 12.31 -21.57 -11.14
CA LYS A 2 10.88 -21.63 -11.51
C LYS A 2 10.08 -22.53 -10.58
N ALA A 3 10.67 -23.63 -10.13
CA ALA A 3 10.05 -24.53 -9.16
C ALA A 3 9.75 -23.83 -7.81
N ASP A 4 10.63 -22.96 -7.33
CA ASP A 4 10.41 -22.20 -6.09
C ASP A 4 9.26 -21.19 -6.22
N VAL A 5 9.02 -20.67 -7.43
CA VAL A 5 7.92 -19.73 -7.71
C VAL A 5 6.58 -20.44 -7.72
N GLU A 6 6.53 -21.68 -8.21
CA GLU A 6 5.32 -22.50 -8.22
C GLU A 6 4.94 -23.02 -6.83
N ASP A 7 5.91 -23.17 -5.92
CA ASP A 7 5.71 -23.57 -4.51
C ASP A 7 5.51 -22.38 -3.56
N LEU A 8 5.59 -21.14 -4.07
CA LEU A 8 5.45 -19.94 -3.25
C LEU A 8 3.97 -19.69 -2.90
N ASP A 9 3.71 -19.43 -1.63
CA ASP A 9 2.40 -19.04 -1.13
C ASP A 9 2.50 -18.05 0.04
N PHE A 10 1.39 -17.42 0.41
CA PHE A 10 1.26 -16.53 1.55
C PHE A 10 -0.11 -16.65 2.22
N PHE A 11 -0.25 -16.11 3.43
CA PHE A 11 -1.50 -16.04 4.18
C PHE A 11 -1.57 -14.71 4.91
N ALA A 12 -2.78 -14.29 5.29
CA ALA A 12 -2.97 -13.06 6.04
C ALA A 12 -2.25 -13.17 7.40
N PHE A 13 -1.68 -12.07 7.88
CA PHE A 13 -1.01 -12.07 9.18
C PHE A 13 -1.98 -12.60 10.27
N PRO A 14 -1.52 -13.50 11.17
CA PRO A 14 -2.41 -14.14 12.13
C PRO A 14 -3.21 -13.14 12.98
N GLU A 15 -4.46 -13.49 13.27
CA GLU A 15 -5.28 -12.72 14.21
C GLU A 15 -4.56 -12.60 15.58
N ILE A 16 -4.48 -11.37 16.09
CA ILE A 16 -3.95 -11.10 17.44
C ILE A 16 -5.06 -11.09 18.48
N ASN A 17 -6.23 -10.53 18.13
CA ASN A 17 -7.43 -10.50 18.97
C ASN A 17 -8.70 -10.31 18.14
N SER A 18 -9.84 -10.68 18.74
CA SER A 18 -11.15 -10.68 18.08
C SER A 18 -11.76 -9.30 17.88
N ALA A 19 -11.18 -8.23 18.44
CA ALA A 19 -11.69 -6.89 18.23
C ALA A 19 -11.37 -6.36 16.82
N TYR A 20 -10.30 -6.85 16.20
CA TYR A 20 -9.85 -6.41 14.87
C TYR A 20 -9.70 -7.55 13.85
N GLY A 21 -9.63 -8.81 14.30
CA GLY A 21 -9.57 -9.97 13.40
C GLY A 21 -8.39 -9.89 12.42
N GLN A 22 -8.67 -10.22 11.17
CA GLN A 22 -7.79 -10.00 10.00
C GLN A 22 -8.40 -8.98 9.03
N ASP A 23 -9.14 -8.00 9.57
CA ASP A 23 -9.99 -7.10 8.78
C ASP A 23 -9.22 -6.08 7.93
N THR A 24 -7.92 -5.90 8.18
CA THR A 24 -7.09 -4.87 7.55
C THR A 24 -5.95 -5.49 6.77
N VAL A 25 -5.78 -5.06 5.52
CA VAL A 25 -4.66 -5.43 4.65
C VAL A 25 -3.92 -4.15 4.24
N GLU A 26 -2.58 -4.20 4.27
CA GLU A 26 -1.78 -3.13 3.65
C GLU A 26 -1.72 -3.37 2.14
N ALA A 27 -2.32 -2.49 1.35
CA ALA A 27 -2.37 -2.59 -0.10
C ALA A 27 -2.21 -1.19 -0.73
N PRO A 28 -0.96 -0.71 -0.88
CA PRO A 28 -0.69 0.56 -1.55
C PRO A 28 -1.33 0.58 -2.94
N THR A 29 -2.17 1.57 -3.18
CA THR A 29 -2.93 1.75 -4.41
C THR A 29 -2.39 2.95 -5.15
N ASP A 30 -1.87 2.72 -6.35
CA ASP A 30 -1.41 3.78 -7.23
C ASP A 30 -2.57 4.34 -8.07
N GLY A 31 -2.40 5.55 -8.57
CA GLY A 31 -3.41 6.20 -9.40
C GLY A 31 -2.92 7.48 -10.05
N PHE A 32 -3.84 8.19 -10.68
CA PHE A 32 -3.56 9.42 -11.40
C PHE A 32 -4.33 10.59 -10.79
N MET A 33 -3.68 11.75 -10.73
CA MET A 33 -4.29 12.99 -10.27
C MET A 33 -4.25 14.05 -11.37
N LEU A 34 -5.30 14.86 -11.47
CA LEU A 34 -5.31 16.04 -12.32
C LEU A 34 -4.66 17.22 -11.59
N SER A 35 -3.67 17.86 -12.22
CA SER A 35 -3.14 19.13 -11.73
C SER A 35 -4.25 20.19 -11.62
N LYS A 36 -4.16 21.10 -10.64
CA LYS A 36 -5.14 22.17 -10.42
C LYS A 36 -5.33 23.09 -11.64
N SER A 37 -4.28 23.29 -12.45
CA SER A 37 -4.29 24.22 -13.59
C SER A 37 -3.64 23.60 -14.83
N PRO A 38 -4.28 22.59 -15.48
CA PRO A 38 -3.74 21.97 -16.67
C PRO A 38 -3.89 22.90 -17.88
N LYS A 39 -2.88 22.97 -18.75
CA LYS A 39 -2.94 23.78 -19.98
C LYS A 39 -4.08 23.35 -20.92
N ASN A 40 -4.40 22.06 -20.93
CA ASN A 40 -5.49 21.46 -21.71
C ASN A 40 -6.39 20.61 -20.80
N HIS A 41 -7.32 21.26 -20.10
CA HIS A 41 -8.21 20.59 -19.16
C HIS A 41 -9.07 19.51 -19.83
N ALA A 42 -9.68 19.80 -20.97
CA ALA A 42 -10.57 18.86 -21.66
C ALA A 42 -9.82 17.59 -22.11
N GLY A 43 -8.61 17.73 -22.64
CA GLY A 43 -7.78 16.58 -23.01
C GLY A 43 -7.31 15.77 -21.81
N ALA A 44 -6.93 16.44 -20.72
CA ALA A 44 -6.49 15.77 -19.49
C ALA A 44 -7.62 14.97 -18.81
N VAL A 45 -8.85 15.52 -18.78
CA VAL A 45 -10.02 14.79 -18.28
C VAL A 45 -10.31 13.56 -19.15
N LYS A 46 -10.32 13.70 -20.48
CA LYS A 46 -10.52 12.56 -21.40
C LYS A 46 -9.49 11.46 -21.20
N LEU A 47 -8.23 11.82 -20.93
CA LEU A 47 -7.19 10.85 -20.60
C LEU A 47 -7.49 10.13 -19.29
N LEU A 48 -7.87 10.85 -18.23
CA LEU A 48 -8.21 10.23 -16.94
C LEU A 48 -9.45 9.33 -17.03
N GLU A 49 -10.45 9.72 -17.81
CA GLU A 49 -11.63 8.87 -18.09
C GLU A 49 -11.20 7.54 -18.72
N PHE A 50 -10.30 7.58 -19.71
CA PHE A 50 -9.75 6.37 -20.31
C PHE A 50 -8.92 5.55 -19.32
N LEU A 51 -8.01 6.18 -18.57
CA LEU A 51 -7.15 5.49 -17.59
C LEU A 51 -7.96 4.82 -16.47
N GLY A 52 -9.16 5.31 -16.16
CA GLY A 52 -10.08 4.68 -15.21
C GLY A 52 -10.89 3.51 -15.75
N THR A 53 -10.65 3.07 -17.00
CA THR A 53 -11.36 1.93 -17.59
C THR A 53 -10.67 0.59 -17.29
N PRO A 54 -11.43 -0.52 -17.22
CA PRO A 54 -10.87 -1.87 -17.15
C PRO A 54 -9.89 -2.19 -18.29
N GLU A 55 -10.14 -1.63 -19.48
CA GLU A 55 -9.28 -1.79 -20.65
C GLU A 55 -7.90 -1.19 -20.41
N ALA A 56 -7.84 0.07 -19.95
CA ALA A 56 -6.58 0.74 -19.67
C ALA A 56 -5.76 0.00 -18.60
N GLU A 57 -6.43 -0.47 -17.54
CA GLU A 57 -5.80 -1.24 -16.48
C GLU A 57 -5.25 -2.58 -16.98
N SER A 58 -5.95 -3.25 -17.89
CA SER A 58 -5.50 -4.53 -18.47
C SER A 58 -4.14 -4.44 -19.17
N PHE A 59 -3.83 -3.29 -19.79
CA PHE A 59 -2.51 -3.08 -20.40
C PHE A 59 -1.39 -3.04 -19.37
N TYR A 60 -1.63 -2.43 -18.20
CA TYR A 60 -0.66 -2.37 -17.12
C TYR A 60 -0.43 -3.75 -16.50
N LEU A 61 -1.53 -4.46 -16.19
CA LEU A 61 -1.49 -5.81 -15.61
C LEU A 61 -0.80 -6.84 -16.52
N ALA A 62 -0.87 -6.66 -17.84
CA ALA A 62 -0.17 -7.53 -18.78
C ALA A 62 1.36 -7.35 -18.75
N SER A 63 1.83 -6.20 -18.27
CA SER A 63 3.26 -5.86 -18.23
C SER A 63 3.93 -6.14 -16.89
N ASP A 64 3.15 -6.25 -15.80
CA ASP A 64 3.67 -6.42 -14.45
C ASP A 64 2.91 -7.53 -13.69
N PRO A 65 3.53 -8.70 -13.48
CA PRO A 65 2.91 -9.83 -12.78
C PRO A 65 2.93 -9.69 -11.25
N SER A 66 3.45 -8.58 -10.70
CA SER A 66 3.53 -8.34 -9.25
C SER A 66 2.37 -7.52 -8.70
N VAL A 67 1.53 -6.94 -9.57
CA VAL A 67 0.41 -6.08 -9.21
C VAL A 67 -0.93 -6.74 -9.53
N VAL A 68 -1.99 -6.24 -8.91
CA VAL A 68 -3.38 -6.65 -9.14
C VAL A 68 -4.25 -5.43 -9.43
N ALA A 69 -5.41 -5.64 -10.03
CA ALA A 69 -6.32 -4.58 -10.44
C ALA A 69 -6.93 -3.90 -9.22
N ALA A 70 -7.06 -2.58 -9.29
CA ALA A 70 -7.93 -1.79 -8.46
C ALA A 70 -9.40 -1.91 -8.90
N SER A 71 -9.68 -2.08 -10.21
CA SER A 71 -11.05 -2.24 -10.70
C SER A 71 -11.57 -3.66 -10.51
N SER A 72 -12.75 -3.78 -9.92
CA SER A 72 -13.48 -5.05 -9.85
C SER A 72 -13.98 -5.56 -11.20
N ASN A 73 -13.90 -4.74 -12.24
CA ASN A 73 -14.34 -5.06 -13.60
C ASN A 73 -13.17 -5.39 -14.54
N ALA A 74 -11.92 -5.29 -14.06
CA ALA A 74 -10.75 -5.67 -14.85
C ALA A 74 -10.67 -7.20 -15.02
N PRO A 75 -10.22 -7.69 -16.18
CA PRO A 75 -10.07 -9.12 -16.40
C PRO A 75 -8.93 -9.68 -15.54
N THR A 76 -9.22 -10.71 -14.75
CA THR A 76 -8.25 -11.42 -13.91
C THR A 76 -7.80 -12.76 -14.51
N SER A 77 -8.20 -13.05 -15.75
CA SER A 77 -7.93 -14.33 -16.42
C SER A 77 -6.44 -14.59 -16.64
N SER A 78 -5.64 -13.53 -16.79
CA SER A 78 -4.19 -13.59 -16.95
C SER A 78 -3.42 -13.72 -15.63
N TYR A 79 -4.10 -13.63 -14.48
CA TYR A 79 -3.41 -13.67 -13.19
C TYR A 79 -2.76 -15.01 -12.93
N THR A 80 -1.54 -14.94 -12.39
CA THR A 80 -0.89 -16.06 -11.73
C THR A 80 -1.71 -16.52 -10.51
N ALA A 81 -1.40 -17.71 -9.98
CA ALA A 81 -2.05 -18.20 -8.77
C ALA A 81 -1.88 -17.23 -7.58
N LEU A 82 -0.68 -16.66 -7.42
CA LEU A 82 -0.39 -15.67 -6.38
C LEU A 82 -1.19 -14.38 -6.56
N GLN A 83 -1.28 -13.84 -7.78
CA GLN A 83 -2.08 -12.64 -8.06
C GLN A 83 -3.57 -12.86 -7.74
N LYS A 84 -4.13 -14.04 -8.06
CA LYS A 84 -5.52 -14.38 -7.70
C LYS A 84 -5.71 -14.40 -6.19
N LYS A 85 -4.81 -15.06 -5.47
CA LYS A 85 -4.86 -15.10 -4.00
C LYS A 85 -4.71 -13.71 -3.37
N ALA A 86 -3.85 -12.85 -3.94
CA ALA A 86 -3.66 -11.49 -3.46
C ALA A 86 -4.89 -10.64 -3.71
N TYR A 87 -5.46 -10.74 -4.91
CA TYR A 87 -6.69 -10.07 -5.27
C TYR A 87 -7.86 -10.48 -4.36
N ASP A 88 -8.01 -11.77 -4.08
CA ASP A 88 -9.06 -12.28 -3.17
C ASP A 88 -8.85 -11.78 -1.72
N MET A 89 -7.60 -11.79 -1.23
CA MET A 89 -7.27 -11.27 0.10
C MET A 89 -7.56 -9.76 0.22
N ILE A 90 -7.14 -8.97 -0.76
CA ILE A 90 -7.34 -7.51 -0.79
C ILE A 90 -8.83 -7.19 -0.92
N SER A 91 -9.55 -7.87 -1.82
CA SER A 91 -10.98 -7.66 -2.04
C SER A 91 -11.84 -8.09 -0.84
N GLY A 92 -11.34 -9.03 -0.04
CA GLY A 92 -11.99 -9.49 1.19
C GLY A 92 -11.71 -8.64 2.43
N ALA A 93 -10.74 -7.73 2.37
CA ALA A 93 -10.39 -6.87 3.50
C ALA A 93 -11.49 -5.81 3.75
N LYS A 94 -11.80 -5.53 5.01
CA LYS A 94 -12.72 -4.44 5.37
C LYS A 94 -12.04 -3.08 5.27
N ASN A 95 -10.74 -3.02 5.55
CA ASN A 95 -9.94 -1.81 5.51
C ASN A 95 -8.67 -2.05 4.70
N LEU A 96 -8.31 -1.07 3.87
CA LEU A 96 -7.03 -1.03 3.16
C LEU A 96 -6.19 0.15 3.66
N THR A 97 -4.95 -0.10 4.04
CA THR A 97 -3.96 0.94 4.37
C THR A 97 -2.96 1.09 3.23
N GLN A 98 -2.28 2.23 3.16
CA GLN A 98 -1.39 2.60 2.06
C GLN A 98 0.09 2.45 2.40
N PHE A 99 0.40 1.77 3.51
CA PHE A 99 1.72 1.70 4.14
C PHE A 99 2.13 3.00 4.83
N MET A 100 2.97 2.89 5.86
CA MET A 100 3.31 4.01 6.77
C MET A 100 3.92 5.23 6.07
N ASP A 101 4.63 5.05 4.96
CA ASP A 101 5.25 6.16 4.22
C ASP A 101 4.26 6.95 3.34
N ARG A 102 3.05 6.43 3.12
CA ARG A 102 1.94 7.12 2.45
C ARG A 102 0.83 7.54 3.41
N ASP A 103 0.58 6.77 4.46
CA ASP A 103 -0.42 7.09 5.50
C ASP A 103 0.06 8.14 6.51
N SER A 104 1.36 8.47 6.49
CA SER A 104 1.96 9.52 7.31
C SER A 104 2.83 10.45 6.47
N ARG A 105 3.45 11.45 7.09
CA ARG A 105 4.38 12.33 6.39
C ARG A 105 5.68 11.58 6.04
N PRO A 106 6.18 11.65 4.79
CA PRO A 106 7.42 10.99 4.41
C PRO A 106 8.65 11.43 5.21
N ASP A 107 8.72 12.70 5.62
CA ASP A 107 9.80 13.22 6.45
C ASP A 107 9.79 12.64 7.87
N PHE A 108 8.61 12.48 8.48
CA PHE A 108 8.46 11.77 9.75
C PHE A 108 8.80 10.29 9.63
N THR A 109 8.28 9.60 8.61
CA THR A 109 8.51 8.15 8.46
C THR A 109 9.98 7.81 8.23
N SER A 110 10.64 8.52 7.31
CA SER A 110 12.04 8.28 6.97
C SER A 110 13.03 8.68 8.06
N THR A 111 12.80 9.81 8.74
CA THR A 111 13.78 10.35 9.71
C THR A 111 13.53 9.89 11.14
N VAL A 112 12.30 9.52 11.49
CA VAL A 112 11.93 9.15 12.87
C VAL A 112 11.53 7.68 12.97
N MET A 113 10.52 7.24 12.21
CA MET A 113 9.93 5.92 12.40
C MET A 113 10.87 4.79 11.99
N GLN A 114 11.49 4.87 10.81
CA GLN A 114 12.42 3.83 10.34
C GLN A 114 13.61 3.63 11.30
N PRO A 115 14.37 4.66 11.71
CA PRO A 115 15.43 4.48 12.71
C PRO A 115 14.93 3.97 14.05
N SER A 116 13.73 4.40 14.47
CA SER A 116 13.15 3.98 15.74
C SER A 116 12.78 2.50 15.76
N LEU A 117 12.15 1.99 14.68
CA LEU A 117 11.86 0.57 14.53
C LEU A 117 13.14 -0.27 14.52
N GLN A 118 14.19 0.19 13.83
CA GLN A 118 15.49 -0.49 13.87
C GLN A 118 16.12 -0.48 15.27
N ASN A 119 15.95 0.60 16.04
CA ASN A 119 16.40 0.66 17.44
C ASN A 119 15.62 -0.33 18.32
N PHE A 120 14.30 -0.40 18.16
CA PHE A 120 13.46 -1.36 18.88
C PHE A 120 13.90 -2.81 18.63
N VAL A 121 14.16 -3.18 17.37
CA VAL A 121 14.66 -4.52 17.01
C VAL A 121 16.00 -4.83 17.68
N ARG A 122 16.89 -3.83 17.82
CA ARG A 122 18.20 -4.00 18.49
C ARG A 122 18.11 -4.03 20.02
N ASN A 123 17.22 -3.22 20.60
CA ASN A 123 17.06 -3.08 22.04
C ASN A 123 15.58 -2.90 22.43
N PRO A 124 14.82 -4.01 22.54
CA PRO A 124 13.39 -3.93 22.83
C PRO A 124 13.10 -3.45 24.26
N LYS A 125 14.07 -3.50 25.19
CA LYS A 125 13.90 -3.07 26.58
C LYS A 125 13.73 -1.55 26.72
N GLY A 126 14.08 -0.77 25.69
CA GLY A 126 14.03 0.69 25.70
C GLY A 126 12.73 1.29 25.14
N VAL A 127 11.64 0.53 25.05
CA VAL A 127 10.43 0.96 24.33
C VAL A 127 9.84 2.28 24.86
N ASP A 128 9.81 2.50 26.17
CA ASP A 128 9.21 3.72 26.74
C ASP A 128 9.99 5.00 26.37
N SER A 129 11.33 4.93 26.44
CA SER A 129 12.18 6.06 26.08
C SER A 129 12.17 6.30 24.56
N LEU A 130 12.07 5.22 23.77
CA LEU A 130 11.91 5.28 22.33
C LEU A 130 10.60 5.97 21.94
N LEU A 131 9.46 5.55 22.51
CA LEU A 131 8.15 6.16 22.29
C LEU A 131 8.15 7.64 22.67
N SER A 132 8.76 7.98 23.81
CA SER A 132 8.92 9.37 24.24
C SER A 132 9.73 10.20 23.25
N SER A 133 10.74 9.61 22.61
CA SER A 133 11.55 10.25 21.57
C SER A 133 10.80 10.44 20.26
N ILE A 134 10.03 9.44 19.83
CA ILE A 134 9.16 9.52 18.65
C ILE A 134 8.15 10.66 18.83
N GLU A 135 7.48 10.73 19.99
CA GLU A 135 6.47 11.77 20.26
C GLU A 135 7.05 13.19 20.20
N ARG A 136 8.24 13.41 20.80
CA ARG A 136 8.90 14.73 20.73
C ARG A 136 9.19 15.13 19.29
N GLN A 137 9.74 14.22 18.47
CA GLN A 137 10.08 14.51 17.08
C GLN A 137 8.83 14.72 16.22
N LYS A 138 7.78 13.92 16.44
CA LYS A 138 6.47 14.09 15.81
C LYS A 138 5.94 15.51 16.04
N LYS A 139 5.95 15.99 17.30
CA LYS A 139 5.48 17.35 17.63
C LYS A 139 6.21 18.42 16.83
N THR A 140 7.53 18.30 16.67
CA THR A 140 8.31 19.26 15.88
C THR A 140 7.95 19.21 14.39
N ILE A 141 7.87 18.01 13.80
CA ILE A 141 7.63 17.83 12.36
C ILE A 141 6.21 18.21 11.94
N PHE A 142 5.22 17.93 12.78
CA PHE A 142 3.82 18.22 12.46
C PHE A 142 3.39 19.63 12.88
N ALA A 143 4.09 20.29 13.81
CA ALA A 143 3.81 21.68 14.16
C ALA A 143 4.34 22.70 13.14
N SER A 144 5.28 22.31 12.28
CA SER A 144 5.85 23.15 11.22
C SER A 144 5.02 23.16 9.92
N SER A 145 3.73 22.79 10.01
CA SER A 145 2.77 22.76 8.89
C SER A 145 1.80 23.93 8.96
#